data_AF-A0A382UPC3-F1
#
_entry.id   AF-A0A382UPC3-F1
#
_cell.length_a   1.000
_cell.length_b   1.000
_cell.length_c   1.000
_cell.angle_alpha   90.00
_cell.angle_beta   90.00
_cell.angle_gamma   90.00
#
_symmetry.space_group_name_H-M   'P 1'
#
loop_
_entity.id
_entity.type
_entity.pdbx_description
1 polymer ?
#
loop_
_entity_poly.entity_id
_entity_poly.type
_entity_poly.pdbx_seq_one_letter_code
_entity_poly.pdbx_strand_id
1 'polypeptide(L)'
;MNAFTALSPTYSQIVFDMKKKATISILCLAALLVMPAGLFSATDPAKAKVFDDVIVPVLSVKCYDCHGADKDKGKLRLHTKEDLLKGGKGEGAKIIVKGKLDDSELFYRISLPKDDDDVMPPFDEDEPHNPVTPEELKVFEAWILAGAPFDAKVADLKGDVRKAAENILKNPPKKKETATASLEPKLPEVPPADAKALAA
;
A
#
# COMPACT_ATOMS: atom_id res chain seq x y z
N MET A 1 -28.69 -55.56 -40.14
CA MET A 1 -27.21 -55.41 -40.15
C MET A 1 -26.91 -53.91 -40.04
N ASN A 2 -27.34 -53.25 -38.97
CA ASN A 2 -26.76 -53.14 -37.61
C ASN A 2 -25.71 -52.02 -37.56
N ALA A 3 -26.17 -50.83 -37.18
CA ALA A 3 -25.36 -49.68 -36.81
C ALA A 3 -25.62 -49.32 -35.33
N PHE A 4 -24.53 -49.33 -34.56
CA PHE A 4 -24.19 -48.58 -33.35
C PHE A 4 -25.30 -48.01 -32.46
N THR A 5 -25.40 -48.59 -31.27
CA THR A 5 -25.93 -47.96 -30.05
C THR A 5 -24.92 -48.07 -28.92
N ALA A 6 -24.59 -46.90 -28.36
CA ALA A 6 -24.42 -46.56 -26.94
C ALA A 6 -23.39 -47.29 -26.04
N LEU A 7 -22.74 -46.45 -25.21
CA LEU A 7 -22.49 -46.56 -23.76
C LEU A 7 -21.03 -46.34 -23.32
N SER A 8 -20.90 -45.32 -22.45
CA SER A 8 -19.77 -44.99 -21.58
C SER A 8 -19.44 -46.08 -20.56
N PRO A 9 -18.24 -46.02 -19.98
CA PRO A 9 -18.07 -46.23 -18.52
C PRO A 9 -17.13 -45.17 -17.90
N THR A 10 -17.57 -44.38 -16.89
CA THR A 10 -17.33 -44.57 -15.43
C THR A 10 -15.89 -45.00 -15.10
N TYR A 11 -15.02 -44.09 -14.64
CA TYR A 11 -14.83 -43.71 -13.23
C TYR A 11 -14.82 -44.92 -12.31
N SER A 12 -13.64 -45.31 -11.81
CA SER A 12 -13.36 -45.67 -10.41
C SER A 12 -12.07 -46.53 -10.27
N GLN A 13 -11.28 -46.20 -9.25
CA GLN A 13 -10.30 -47.02 -8.52
C GLN A 13 -8.87 -47.15 -9.07
N ILE A 14 -7.92 -46.51 -8.39
CA ILE A 14 -6.73 -47.18 -7.81
C ILE A 14 -6.49 -46.52 -6.43
N VAL A 15 -6.72 -47.30 -5.38
CA VAL A 15 -6.29 -47.10 -4.00
C VAL A 15 -4.83 -47.52 -3.89
N PHE A 16 -3.94 -46.67 -3.37
CA PHE A 16 -2.57 -47.04 -3.03
C PHE A 16 -2.34 -47.04 -1.51
N ASP A 17 -1.79 -48.18 -1.10
CA ASP A 17 -1.54 -48.73 0.21
C ASP A 17 -0.53 -47.93 1.06
N MET A 18 -0.94 -47.59 2.29
CA MET A 18 -0.10 -47.00 3.33
C MET A 18 0.45 -48.09 4.27
N LYS A 19 1.63 -48.67 3.99
CA LYS A 19 2.56 -49.14 5.03
C LYS A 19 3.92 -49.59 4.49
N LYS A 20 4.91 -48.70 4.45
CA LYS A 20 6.32 -49.11 4.50
C LYS A 20 7.10 -48.22 5.46
N LYS A 21 7.61 -48.89 6.49
CA LYS A 21 8.42 -48.36 7.60
C LYS A 21 9.74 -47.85 7.03
N ALA A 22 10.05 -46.58 7.20
CA ALA A 22 11.36 -46.03 6.89
C ALA A 22 12.02 -45.57 8.20
N THR A 23 12.88 -46.43 8.73
CA THR A 23 13.90 -46.04 9.71
C THR A 23 14.95 -45.21 8.99
N ILE A 24 15.00 -43.91 9.24
CA ILE A 24 16.05 -43.02 8.77
C ILE A 24 16.87 -42.60 10.00
N SER A 25 18.01 -43.26 10.16
CA SER A 25 19.14 -42.79 10.97
C SER A 25 20.12 -42.08 10.03
N ILE A 26 21.04 -41.30 10.62
CA ILE A 26 22.16 -40.54 10.02
C ILE A 26 21.79 -39.06 9.80
N LEU A 27 22.16 -38.17 10.74
CA LEU A 27 23.44 -37.43 10.81
C LEU A 27 23.63 -36.48 9.61
N CYS A 28 23.98 -35.22 9.90
CA CYS A 28 24.28 -34.12 8.97
C CYS A 28 23.07 -33.40 8.35
N LEU A 29 22.62 -32.32 9.00
CA LEU A 29 22.58 -30.99 8.36
C LEU A 29 22.29 -29.91 9.42
N ALA A 30 23.25 -29.68 10.31
CA ALA A 30 23.41 -28.36 10.91
C ALA A 30 24.06 -27.44 9.88
N ALA A 31 23.39 -27.25 8.74
CA ALA A 31 23.78 -26.27 7.73
C ALA A 31 23.04 -24.98 8.04
N LEU A 32 23.81 -24.02 8.55
CA LEU A 32 23.58 -22.59 8.55
C LEU A 32 22.28 -22.15 7.85
N LEU A 33 21.22 -21.93 8.64
CA LEU A 33 20.23 -20.91 8.30
C LEU A 33 20.77 -19.57 8.79
N VAL A 34 21.91 -19.15 8.24
CA VAL A 34 22.26 -17.72 8.23
C VAL A 34 21.29 -17.11 7.24
N MET A 35 20.12 -16.70 7.73
CA MET A 35 19.30 -15.76 6.98
C MET A 35 20.21 -14.56 6.68
N PRO A 36 20.43 -14.21 5.40
CA PRO A 36 20.96 -12.90 5.10
C PRO A 36 19.92 -11.93 5.65
N ALA A 37 20.24 -11.27 6.77
CA ALA A 37 19.50 -10.12 7.24
C ALA A 37 19.40 -9.20 6.04
N GLY A 38 18.19 -9.08 5.49
CA GLY A 38 17.94 -8.31 4.28
C GLY A 38 18.58 -6.94 4.46
N LEU A 39 19.45 -6.58 3.51
CA LEU A 39 19.93 -5.22 3.36
C LEU A 39 18.69 -4.36 3.07
N PHE A 40 18.05 -3.87 4.12
CA PHE A 40 17.27 -2.64 4.03
C PHE A 40 18.29 -1.56 3.69
N SER A 41 18.55 -1.38 2.40
CA SER A 41 19.25 -0.21 1.92
C SER A 41 18.33 0.96 2.22
N ALA A 42 18.62 1.67 3.31
CA ALA A 42 18.09 3.00 3.52
C ALA A 42 18.37 3.79 2.24
N THR A 43 17.32 4.32 1.60
CA THR A 43 17.47 5.15 0.41
C THR A 43 18.46 6.27 0.74
N ASP A 44 19.56 6.32 0.01
CA ASP A 44 20.55 7.38 0.15
C ASP A 44 19.85 8.73 -0.11
N PRO A 45 19.76 9.64 0.88
CA PRO A 45 19.08 10.92 0.70
C PRO A 45 19.70 11.76 -0.41
N ALA A 46 20.96 11.50 -0.79
CA ALA A 46 21.59 12.16 -1.94
C ALA A 46 21.00 11.73 -3.30
N LYS A 47 20.39 10.55 -3.37
CA LYS A 47 19.78 9.98 -4.58
C LYS A 47 18.26 9.95 -4.54
N ALA A 48 17.67 10.12 -3.35
CA ALA A 48 16.24 10.15 -3.15
C ALA A 48 15.57 11.29 -3.93
N LYS A 49 14.43 10.98 -4.55
CA LYS A 49 13.55 11.94 -5.20
C LYS A 49 12.48 12.40 -4.23
N VAL A 50 12.19 13.70 -4.25
CA VAL A 50 11.16 14.31 -3.40
C VAL A 50 9.80 13.69 -3.69
N PHE A 51 9.45 13.52 -4.97
CA PHE A 51 8.14 12.94 -5.30
C PHE A 51 8.07 11.43 -5.01
N ASP A 52 8.92 10.63 -5.66
CA ASP A 52 8.83 9.17 -5.63
C ASP A 52 9.15 8.58 -4.22
N ASP A 53 10.13 9.13 -3.51
CA ASP A 53 10.63 8.54 -2.26
C ASP A 53 10.09 9.23 -1.00
N VAL A 54 9.55 10.44 -1.09
CA VAL A 54 9.03 11.20 0.07
C VAL A 54 7.52 11.39 -0.01
N ILE A 55 7.01 11.97 -1.10
CA ILE A 55 5.58 12.32 -1.23
C ILE A 55 4.71 11.09 -1.49
N VAL A 56 5.11 10.18 -2.39
CA VAL A 56 4.31 9.00 -2.73
C VAL A 56 4.04 8.10 -1.52
N PRO A 57 5.00 7.80 -0.63
CA PRO A 57 4.72 7.06 0.60
C PRO A 57 3.67 7.74 1.49
N VAL A 58 3.67 9.08 1.56
CA VAL A 58 2.66 9.84 2.32
C VAL A 58 1.29 9.72 1.67
N LEU A 59 1.20 9.90 0.35
CA LEU A 59 -0.06 9.74 -0.39
C LEU A 59 -0.61 8.30 -0.28
N SER A 60 0.27 7.30 -0.34
CA SER A 60 -0.10 5.89 -0.21
C SER A 60 -0.79 5.60 1.11
N VAL A 61 -0.22 6.12 2.19
CA VAL A 61 -0.68 5.82 3.56
C VAL A 61 -1.87 6.68 3.99
N LYS A 62 -2.05 7.87 3.41
CA LYS A 62 -3.02 8.87 3.90
C LYS A 62 -4.14 9.20 2.92
N CYS A 63 -3.97 8.89 1.63
CA CYS A 63 -4.88 9.34 0.58
C CYS A 63 -5.50 8.18 -0.22
N TYR A 64 -4.73 7.11 -0.50
CA TYR A 64 -5.18 6.07 -1.44
C TYR A 64 -6.33 5.21 -0.92
N ASP A 65 -6.58 5.18 0.39
CA ASP A 65 -7.74 4.49 0.97
C ASP A 65 -9.09 5.07 0.47
N CYS A 66 -9.10 6.32 0.02
CA CYS A 66 -10.30 7.02 -0.50
C CYS A 66 -10.14 7.51 -1.95
N HIS A 67 -8.90 7.79 -2.38
CA HIS A 67 -8.54 8.35 -3.70
C HIS A 67 -7.52 7.46 -4.43
N GLY A 68 -7.60 6.15 -4.23
CA GLY A 68 -6.70 5.15 -4.79
C GLY A 68 -7.16 4.61 -6.16
N ALA A 69 -6.65 3.42 -6.49
CA ALA A 69 -7.07 2.71 -7.70
C ALA A 69 -8.54 2.24 -7.62
N ASP A 70 -8.92 1.70 -6.46
CA ASP A 70 -10.21 1.05 -6.25
C ASP A 70 -11.32 2.01 -5.81
N LYS A 71 -10.95 3.18 -5.29
CA LYS A 71 -11.87 4.19 -4.75
C LYS A 71 -11.51 5.57 -5.28
N ASP A 72 -12.52 6.29 -5.75
CA ASP A 72 -12.39 7.63 -6.30
C ASP A 72 -13.38 8.60 -5.64
N LYS A 73 -13.36 8.69 -4.30
CA LYS A 73 -14.20 9.64 -3.56
C LYS A 73 -14.01 11.05 -4.12
N GLY A 74 -15.10 11.81 -4.27
CA GLY A 74 -15.04 13.12 -4.92
C GLY A 74 -14.64 13.10 -6.41
N LYS A 75 -14.69 11.93 -7.06
CA LYS A 75 -14.26 11.72 -8.47
C LYS A 75 -12.79 12.06 -8.69
N LEU A 76 -11.95 11.77 -7.68
CA LEU A 76 -10.52 12.04 -7.66
C LEU A 76 -9.73 10.76 -7.43
N ARG A 77 -8.69 10.56 -8.23
CA ARG A 77 -7.67 9.53 -8.04
C ARG A 77 -6.29 10.19 -7.89
N LEU A 78 -5.45 9.61 -7.05
CA LEU A 78 -4.10 10.11 -6.75
C LEU A 78 -3.02 9.02 -6.88
N HIS A 79 -3.41 7.78 -7.16
CA HIS A 79 -2.51 6.62 -7.08
C HIS A 79 -1.40 6.60 -8.15
N THR A 80 -1.58 7.31 -9.27
CA THR A 80 -0.61 7.42 -10.36
C THR A 80 -0.22 8.87 -10.62
N LYS A 81 0.94 9.07 -11.25
CA LYS A 81 1.38 10.40 -11.71
C LYS A 81 0.40 10.98 -12.72
N GLU A 82 -0.13 10.12 -13.59
CA GLU A 82 -1.12 10.47 -14.60
C GLU A 82 -2.42 10.97 -13.96
N ASP A 83 -2.91 10.27 -12.93
CA ASP A 83 -4.10 10.72 -12.19
C ASP A 83 -3.86 12.04 -11.45
N LEU A 84 -2.69 12.19 -10.83
CA LEU A 84 -2.32 13.43 -10.14
C LEU A 84 -2.26 14.62 -11.10
N LEU A 85 -1.72 14.42 -12.31
CA LEU A 85 -1.67 15.44 -13.35
C LEU A 85 -3.04 15.73 -13.98
N LYS A 86 -3.87 14.70 -14.13
CA LYS A 86 -5.22 14.82 -14.68
C LYS A 86 -6.15 15.55 -13.72
N GLY A 87 -5.97 15.34 -12.43
CA GLY A 87 -6.92 15.75 -11.40
C GLY A 87 -8.24 14.97 -11.47
N GLY A 88 -9.17 15.39 -10.63
CA GLY A 88 -10.54 14.91 -10.55
C GLY A 88 -11.53 15.81 -11.29
N LYS A 89 -12.75 15.91 -10.75
CA LYS A 89 -13.81 16.79 -11.24
C LYS A 89 -14.24 17.75 -10.12
N GLY A 90 -14.90 18.84 -10.49
CA GLY A 90 -15.33 19.86 -9.52
C GLY A 90 -14.13 20.48 -8.81
N GLU A 91 -14.15 20.49 -7.48
CA GLU A 91 -13.04 20.97 -6.63
C GLU A 91 -11.74 20.20 -6.88
N GLY A 92 -11.84 18.90 -7.16
CA GLY A 92 -10.69 18.08 -7.54
C GLY A 92 -10.09 18.39 -8.91
N ALA A 93 -10.65 19.30 -9.71
CA ALA A 93 -10.09 19.62 -11.04
C ALA A 93 -8.75 20.34 -10.97
N LYS A 94 -8.47 21.08 -9.88
CA LYS A 94 -7.24 21.86 -9.67
C LYS A 94 -6.47 21.37 -8.44
N ILE A 95 -6.12 20.09 -8.44
CA ILE A 95 -5.46 19.45 -7.31
C ILE A 95 -4.10 20.07 -7.01
N ILE A 96 -3.29 20.29 -8.04
CA ILE A 96 -2.01 20.97 -7.94
C ILE A 96 -1.93 22.02 -9.04
N VAL A 97 -1.76 23.27 -8.64
CA VAL A 97 -1.45 24.39 -9.51
C VAL A 97 0.02 24.76 -9.28
N LYS A 98 0.85 24.49 -10.29
CA LYS A 98 2.30 24.65 -10.23
C LYS A 98 2.70 26.05 -9.74
N GLY A 99 3.45 26.11 -8.64
CA GLY A 99 3.95 27.35 -8.06
C GLY A 99 2.92 28.16 -7.28
N LYS A 100 1.69 27.65 -7.08
CA LYS A 100 0.60 28.40 -6.42
C LYS A 100 -0.10 27.55 -5.38
N LEU A 101 0.21 27.80 -4.11
CA LEU A 101 -0.41 27.08 -2.99
C LEU A 101 -1.90 27.38 -2.87
N ASP A 102 -2.27 28.66 -2.89
CA ASP A 102 -3.65 29.12 -2.70
C ASP A 102 -4.61 28.62 -3.80
N ASP A 103 -4.08 28.32 -4.98
CA ASP A 103 -4.85 27.76 -6.10
C ASP A 103 -4.83 26.21 -6.12
N SER A 104 -4.09 25.56 -5.20
CA SER A 104 -3.91 24.10 -5.17
C SER A 104 -4.79 23.46 -4.11
N GLU A 105 -5.83 22.77 -4.55
CA GLU A 105 -6.81 22.10 -3.67
C GLU A 105 -6.17 21.08 -2.73
N LEU A 106 -5.12 20.37 -3.18
CA LEU A 106 -4.38 19.43 -2.36
C LEU A 106 -3.83 20.11 -1.10
N PHE A 107 -3.17 21.25 -1.27
CA PHE A 107 -2.52 21.95 -0.16
C PHE A 107 -3.54 22.56 0.78
N TYR A 108 -4.59 23.19 0.22
CA TYR A 108 -5.71 23.74 0.98
C TYR A 108 -6.25 22.68 1.97
N ARG A 109 -6.74 21.55 1.47
CA ARG A 109 -7.42 20.54 2.31
C ARG A 109 -6.54 19.88 3.38
N ILE A 110 -5.26 19.65 3.09
CA ILE A 110 -4.35 19.02 4.06
C ILE A 110 -3.81 20.00 5.11
N SER A 111 -4.02 21.31 4.90
CA SER A 111 -3.57 22.38 5.81
C SER A 111 -4.67 22.85 6.78
N LEU A 112 -5.92 22.42 6.56
CA LEU A 112 -7.07 22.85 7.35
C LEU A 112 -7.02 22.32 8.80
N PRO A 113 -7.65 23.04 9.75
CA PRO A 113 -7.92 22.54 11.09
C PRO A 113 -8.72 21.23 11.09
N LYS A 114 -8.62 20.45 12.16
CA LYS A 114 -9.25 19.12 12.25
C LYS A 114 -10.77 19.16 12.34
N ASP A 115 -11.31 20.29 12.78
CA ASP A 115 -12.72 20.58 12.95
C ASP A 115 -13.36 21.20 11.70
N ASP A 116 -12.58 21.38 10.63
CA ASP A 116 -13.08 21.86 9.35
C ASP A 116 -13.70 20.73 8.52
N ASP A 117 -14.87 20.97 7.92
CA ASP A 117 -15.59 19.96 7.13
C ASP A 117 -14.83 19.53 5.86
N ASP A 118 -13.94 20.38 5.34
CA ASP A 118 -13.19 20.13 4.11
C ASP A 118 -11.80 19.49 4.34
N VAL A 119 -11.39 19.33 5.60
CA VAL A 119 -10.08 18.78 5.96
C VAL A 119 -9.91 17.36 5.44
N MET A 120 -8.69 17.07 4.97
CA MET A 120 -8.33 15.73 4.49
C MET A 120 -7.13 15.18 5.26
N PRO A 121 -7.19 13.90 5.72
CA PRO A 121 -8.33 13.00 5.66
C PRO A 121 -9.48 13.46 6.58
N PRO A 122 -10.74 13.09 6.27
CA PRO A 122 -11.88 13.47 7.11
C PRO A 122 -11.70 12.92 8.52
N PHE A 123 -12.09 13.72 9.52
CA PHE A 123 -12.15 13.29 10.90
C PHE A 123 -13.54 12.71 11.17
N ASP A 124 -13.60 11.43 11.51
CA ASP A 124 -14.75 10.71 12.04
C ASP A 124 -14.39 10.11 13.40
N GLU A 125 -15.31 10.09 14.36
CA GLU A 125 -14.95 9.67 15.73
C GLU A 125 -14.61 8.17 15.83
N ASP A 126 -14.93 7.40 14.79
CA ASP A 126 -14.93 5.94 14.77
C ASP A 126 -13.72 5.31 14.04
N GLU A 127 -12.96 6.04 13.21
CA GLU A 127 -11.79 5.51 12.49
C GLU A 127 -10.47 6.21 12.86
N PRO A 128 -9.33 5.50 12.84
CA PRO A 128 -8.04 6.12 13.11
C PRO A 128 -7.60 7.03 11.95
N HIS A 129 -7.56 8.34 12.19
CA HIS A 129 -7.07 9.29 11.18
C HIS A 129 -5.56 9.33 11.09
N ASN A 130 -5.09 9.48 9.86
CA ASN A 130 -3.70 9.72 9.55
C ASN A 130 -3.51 11.06 8.84
N PRO A 131 -3.66 12.20 9.54
CA PRO A 131 -3.46 13.51 8.95
C PRO A 131 -2.00 13.73 8.57
N VAL A 132 -1.79 14.60 7.59
CA VAL A 132 -0.44 15.03 7.17
C VAL A 132 0.27 15.68 8.36
N THR A 133 1.51 15.29 8.61
CA THR A 133 2.30 15.86 9.72
C THR A 133 2.86 17.24 9.32
N PRO A 134 3.26 18.09 10.28
CA PRO A 134 3.86 19.38 9.95
C PRO A 134 5.12 19.28 9.08
N GLU A 135 5.89 18.20 9.20
CA GLU A 135 7.07 17.96 8.37
C GLU A 135 6.70 17.56 6.95
N GLU A 136 5.73 16.66 6.79
CA GLU A 136 5.22 16.28 5.48
C GLU A 136 4.57 17.47 4.78
N LEU A 137 3.76 18.25 5.49
CA LEU A 137 3.10 19.46 4.97
C LEU A 137 4.12 20.45 4.42
N LYS A 138 5.22 20.66 5.15
CA LYS A 138 6.33 21.52 4.73
C LYS A 138 7.00 21.02 3.43
N VAL A 139 7.12 19.71 3.24
CA VAL A 139 7.66 19.14 2.00
C VAL A 139 6.67 19.32 0.85
N PHE A 140 5.37 19.09 1.07
CA PHE A 140 4.32 19.38 0.07
C PHE A 140 4.32 20.84 -0.35
N GLU A 141 4.39 21.76 0.61
CA GLU A 141 4.44 23.20 0.37
C GLU A 141 5.60 23.56 -0.57
N ALA A 142 6.82 23.17 -0.20
CA ALA A 142 8.01 23.46 -0.97
C ALA A 142 7.99 22.80 -2.36
N TRP A 143 7.47 21.57 -2.46
CA TRP A 143 7.38 20.86 -3.72
C TRP A 143 6.38 21.52 -4.69
N ILE A 144 5.21 21.96 -4.20
CA ILE A 144 4.21 22.66 -5.02
C ILE A 144 4.75 24.02 -5.47
N LEU A 145 5.39 24.78 -4.57
CA LEU A 145 6.03 26.06 -4.89
C LEU A 145 7.15 25.92 -5.93
N ALA A 146 7.88 24.81 -5.91
CA ALA A 146 8.89 24.47 -6.93
C ALA A 146 8.29 24.05 -8.29
N GLY A 147 6.96 24.04 -8.43
CA GLY A 147 6.27 23.65 -9.66
C GLY A 147 5.94 22.16 -9.75
N ALA A 148 5.92 21.46 -8.61
CA ALA A 148 5.63 20.03 -8.48
C ALA A 148 6.49 19.13 -9.40
N PRO A 149 7.83 19.27 -9.43
CA PRO A 149 8.71 18.45 -10.27
C PRO A 149 8.75 16.99 -9.79
N PHE A 150 8.60 16.05 -10.72
CA PHE A 150 8.67 14.61 -10.40
C PHE A 150 10.10 14.08 -10.24
N ASP A 151 11.10 14.83 -10.69
CA ASP A 151 12.51 14.46 -10.74
C ASP A 151 13.39 15.23 -9.74
N ALA A 152 12.81 16.16 -8.97
CA ALA A 152 13.53 16.89 -7.94
C ALA A 152 14.12 15.94 -6.89
N LYS A 153 15.36 16.21 -6.49
CA LYS A 153 16.08 15.42 -5.50
C LYS A 153 15.97 16.05 -4.12
N VAL A 154 15.98 15.20 -3.10
CA VAL A 154 16.00 15.66 -1.70
C VAL A 154 17.28 16.46 -1.41
N ALA A 155 18.40 16.11 -2.05
CA ALA A 155 19.65 16.85 -1.93
C ALA A 155 19.57 18.32 -2.35
N ASP A 156 18.67 18.66 -3.28
CA ASP A 156 18.50 20.01 -3.84
C ASP A 156 17.63 20.90 -2.94
N LEU A 157 16.91 20.31 -1.98
CA LEU A 157 16.16 21.04 -0.96
C LEU A 157 17.11 21.76 0.00
N LYS A 158 16.63 22.86 0.59
CA LYS A 158 17.42 23.72 1.48
C LYS A 158 16.82 23.78 2.89
N GLY A 159 17.69 24.05 3.86
CA GLY A 159 17.30 24.36 5.24
C GLY A 159 16.40 23.30 5.86
N ASP A 160 15.32 23.74 6.48
CA ASP A 160 14.44 22.86 7.25
C ASP A 160 13.56 21.96 6.38
N VAL A 161 13.32 22.32 5.11
CA VAL A 161 12.59 21.47 4.16
C VAL A 161 13.39 20.20 3.87
N ARG A 162 14.72 20.35 3.67
CA ARG A 162 15.61 19.20 3.47
C ARG A 162 15.63 18.30 4.70
N LYS A 163 15.73 18.88 5.90
CA LYS A 163 15.71 18.10 7.16
C LYS A 163 14.40 17.33 7.33
N ALA A 164 13.25 17.96 7.02
CA ALA A 164 11.95 17.32 7.06
C ALA A 164 11.88 16.14 6.07
N ALA A 165 12.31 16.34 4.81
CA ALA A 165 12.36 15.27 3.82
C ALA A 165 13.28 14.11 4.24
N GLU A 166 14.48 14.41 4.76
CA GLU A 166 15.40 13.40 5.29
C GLU A 166 14.80 12.66 6.50
N ASN A 167 14.03 13.34 7.36
CA ASN A 167 13.36 12.70 8.48
C ASN A 167 12.26 11.74 8.00
N ILE A 168 11.45 12.15 7.03
CA ILE A 168 10.42 11.30 6.43
C ILE A 168 11.05 10.08 5.75
N LEU A 169 12.19 10.22 5.08
CA LEU A 169 12.92 9.09 4.49
C LEU A 169 13.40 8.09 5.56
N LYS A 170 13.89 8.59 6.70
CA LYS A 170 14.33 7.74 7.83
C LYS A 170 13.16 7.11 8.56
N ASN A 171 12.05 7.82 8.63
CA ASN A 171 10.85 7.47 9.38
C ASN A 171 9.63 7.53 8.45
N PRO A 172 9.49 6.58 7.50
CA PRO A 172 8.42 6.61 6.53
C PRO A 172 7.05 6.57 7.22
N PRO A 173 6.03 7.22 6.64
CA PRO A 173 4.70 7.25 7.20
C PRO A 173 4.17 5.84 7.34
N LYS A 174 3.49 5.57 8.46
CA LYS A 174 2.80 4.31 8.73
C LYS A 174 1.33 4.61 8.95
N LYS A 175 0.46 3.69 8.54
CA LYS A 175 -0.96 3.79 8.85
C LYS A 175 -1.12 3.70 10.36
N LYS A 176 -1.93 4.57 10.96
CA LYS A 176 -2.33 4.37 12.35
C LYS A 176 -3.31 3.21 12.36
N GLU A 177 -2.82 2.02 12.68
CA GLU A 177 -3.68 0.87 12.86
C GLU A 177 -4.46 1.03 14.17
N THR A 178 -5.74 0.67 14.16
CA THR A 178 -6.52 0.54 15.39
C THR A 178 -5.88 -0.55 16.27
N ALA A 179 -5.92 -0.38 17.58
CA ALA A 179 -5.44 -1.40 18.54
C ALA A 179 -6.13 -2.77 18.39
N THR A 180 -7.22 -2.86 17.60
CA THR A 180 -7.93 -4.08 17.24
C THR A 180 -7.38 -4.80 16.00
N ALA A 181 -6.62 -4.13 15.12
CA ALA A 181 -6.05 -4.75 13.91
C ALA A 181 -4.88 -5.71 14.22
N SER A 182 -4.20 -5.53 15.36
CA SER A 182 -3.09 -6.40 15.78
C SER A 182 -3.55 -7.71 16.45
N LEU A 183 -4.86 -7.92 16.61
CA LEU A 183 -5.41 -9.22 16.95
C LEU A 183 -5.73 -9.93 15.65
N GLU A 184 -4.73 -10.59 15.04
CA GLU A 184 -5.01 -11.57 13.99
C GLU A 184 -6.02 -12.57 14.55
N PRO A 185 -7.28 -12.64 14.03
CA PRO A 185 -8.17 -13.70 14.43
C PRO A 185 -7.52 -14.99 13.96
N LYS A 186 -7.13 -15.85 14.91
CA LYS A 186 -6.65 -17.19 14.61
C LYS A 186 -7.74 -17.85 13.77
N LEU A 187 -7.46 -18.00 12.47
CA LEU A 187 -8.38 -18.66 11.55
C LEU A 187 -8.75 -20.02 12.17
N PRO A 188 -10.04 -20.38 12.24
CA PRO A 188 -10.40 -21.71 12.68
C PRO A 188 -9.73 -22.71 11.75
N GLU A 189 -9.12 -23.74 12.31
CA GLU A 189 -8.63 -24.87 11.52
C GLU A 189 -9.85 -25.53 10.87
N VAL A 190 -10.06 -25.24 9.58
CA VAL A 190 -11.08 -25.92 8.80
C VAL A 190 -10.54 -27.33 8.55
N PRO A 191 -11.23 -28.39 9.00
CA PRO A 191 -10.81 -29.75 8.66
C PRO A 191 -10.80 -29.91 7.14
N PRO A 192 -9.88 -30.72 6.59
CA PRO A 192 -9.82 -30.93 5.15
C PRO A 192 -11.20 -31.37 4.64
N ALA A 193 -11.63 -30.79 3.52
CA ALA A 193 -12.89 -31.11 2.89
C ALA A 193 -13.03 -32.64 2.75
N ASP A 194 -14.12 -33.19 3.27
CA ASP A 194 -14.41 -34.61 3.19
C ASP A 194 -14.46 -35.01 1.71
N ALA A 195 -13.47 -35.79 1.27
CA ALA A 195 -13.39 -36.29 -0.10
C ALA A 195 -14.60 -37.15 -0.50
N LYS A 196 -15.44 -37.54 0.46
CA LYS A 196 -16.69 -38.28 0.25
C LYS A 196 -17.87 -37.39 -0.15
N ALA A 197 -17.77 -36.06 0.01
CA ALA A 197 -18.81 -35.12 -0.42
C ALA A 197 -18.79 -34.79 -1.93
N LEU A 198 -17.77 -35.23 -2.67
CA LEU A 198 -17.60 -34.98 -4.10
C LEU A 198 -18.06 -36.16 -5.00
N ALA A 199 -18.72 -37.16 -4.43
CA ALA A 199 -19.11 -38.39 -5.15
C ALA A 199 -20.63 -38.68 -5.14
N ALA A 200 -21.47 -37.63 -5.09
CA ALA A 200 -22.93 -37.73 -5.26
C ALA A 200 -23.38 -37.03 -6.54
#